data_AF-A0A1G5H400-F1
#
_entry.id   AF-A0A1G5H400-F1
#
_cell.length_a   1.000
_cell.length_b   1.000
_cell.length_c   1.000
_cell.angle_alpha   90.00
_cell.angle_beta   90.00
_cell.angle_gamma   90.00
#
_symmetry.space_group_name_H-M   'P 1'
#
loop_
_entity.id
_entity.type
_entity.pdbx_description
1 polymer ?
#
loop_
_entity_poly.entity_id
_entity_poly.type
_entity_poly.pdbx_seq_one_letter_code
_entity_poly.pdbx_strand_id
1 'polypeptide(L)'
;MRIMITLAMCLVMGATAYGGEEPRPRAWAVPMSMEGVPNLHRLDEGVYRSAQPSALGMKNLESWGIKTVINLRLFHSDTDEARGTGLRLVRVPMKTWAPDEIKVARFFSELMEPSNRPVLFHCWHGADRTGVMGALYRVVVQGWTKEEAIDEMVHGGYGFHPIWFHLPGWVRDMDVDVLKKEFTDGFIPLQRGVRSGSVL
;
A
#
# COMPACT_ATOMS: atom_id res chain seq x y z
N MET A 1 61.85 -31.29 43.04
CA MET A 1 60.38 -31.12 43.04
C MET A 1 60.05 -30.04 42.02
N ARG A 2 59.55 -30.42 40.83
CA ARG A 2 59.29 -29.53 39.69
C ARG A 2 57.83 -29.08 39.76
N ILE A 3 57.56 -27.77 39.81
CA ILE A 3 56.20 -27.21 39.79
C ILE A 3 55.96 -26.70 38.36
N MET A 4 55.15 -27.45 37.60
CA MET A 4 54.63 -27.04 36.29
C MET A 4 53.43 -26.13 36.52
N ILE A 5 53.54 -24.86 36.12
CA ILE A 5 52.41 -23.93 36.06
C ILE A 5 51.86 -23.99 34.63
N THR A 6 50.74 -24.67 34.46
CA THR A 6 50.01 -24.72 33.19
C THR A 6 49.13 -23.48 33.08
N LEU A 7 49.51 -22.54 32.22
CA LEU A 7 48.73 -21.35 31.91
C LEU A 7 47.56 -21.77 31.00
N ALA A 8 46.33 -21.77 31.54
CA ALA A 8 45.12 -22.04 30.78
C ALA A 8 44.77 -20.82 29.91
N MET A 9 44.96 -20.95 28.60
CA MET A 9 44.58 -19.95 27.61
C MET A 9 43.08 -20.07 27.31
N CYS A 10 42.26 -19.22 27.93
CA CYS A 10 40.84 -19.11 27.61
C CYS A 10 40.65 -18.49 26.22
N LEU A 11 40.28 -19.32 25.25
CA LEU A 11 39.88 -18.88 23.92
C LEU A 11 38.44 -18.32 24.01
N VAL A 12 38.30 -16.99 24.01
CA VAL A 12 36.99 -16.34 23.92
C VAL A 12 36.55 -16.40 22.45
N MET A 13 35.65 -17.33 22.13
CA MET A 13 34.94 -17.33 20.84
C MET A 13 33.92 -16.18 20.85
N GLY A 14 34.25 -15.08 20.18
CA GLY A 14 33.30 -14.01 19.91
C GLY A 14 32.24 -14.49 18.92
N ALA A 15 31.01 -14.67 19.40
CA ALA A 15 29.86 -14.84 18.52
C ALA A 15 29.53 -13.48 17.89
N THR A 16 29.93 -13.29 16.63
CA THR A 16 29.44 -12.18 15.82
C THR A 16 27.97 -12.45 15.51
N ALA A 17 27.07 -11.72 16.19
CA ALA A 17 25.66 -11.68 15.82
C ALA A 17 25.54 -11.04 14.43
N TYR A 18 25.38 -11.87 13.40
CA TYR A 18 24.93 -11.42 12.09
C TYR A 18 23.49 -10.92 12.26
N GLY A 19 23.30 -9.60 12.24
CA GLY A 19 21.98 -8.98 12.11
C GLY A 19 21.41 -9.29 10.74
N GLY A 20 20.75 -10.44 10.59
CA GLY A 20 19.89 -10.72 9.45
C GLY A 20 18.61 -9.91 9.59
N GLU A 21 18.17 -9.25 8.51
CA GLU A 21 16.80 -8.73 8.44
C GLU A 21 15.83 -9.88 8.72
N GLU A 22 14.91 -9.69 9.66
CA GLU A 22 13.82 -10.62 9.92
C GLU A 22 13.07 -10.90 8.61
N PRO A 23 12.75 -12.16 8.31
CA PRO A 23 12.09 -12.52 7.06
C PRO A 23 10.74 -11.81 6.95
N ARG A 24 10.46 -11.23 5.77
CA ARG A 24 9.18 -10.58 5.48
C ARG A 24 7.99 -11.48 5.88
N PRO A 25 7.05 -11.00 6.72
CA PRO A 25 5.84 -11.73 7.05
C PRO A 25 5.08 -12.21 5.80
N ARG A 26 4.68 -13.49 5.78
CA ARG A 26 4.01 -14.12 4.63
C ARG A 26 2.67 -13.49 4.27
N ALA A 27 2.00 -12.87 5.24
CA ALA A 27 0.73 -12.19 5.03
C ALA A 27 0.89 -10.85 4.28
N TRP A 28 2.07 -10.25 4.32
CA TRP A 28 2.33 -8.97 3.67
C TRP A 28 2.42 -9.13 2.14
N ALA A 29 2.23 -8.02 1.43
CA ALA A 29 2.18 -7.99 -0.02
C ALA A 29 3.48 -8.55 -0.60
N VAL A 30 3.39 -9.37 -1.63
CA VAL A 30 4.56 -10.04 -2.20
C VAL A 30 5.29 -9.06 -3.13
N PRO A 31 6.58 -8.74 -2.90
CA PRO A 31 7.34 -7.89 -3.81
C PRO A 31 7.50 -8.56 -5.17
N MET A 32 7.44 -7.75 -6.23
CA MET A 32 7.61 -8.19 -7.61
C MET A 32 8.55 -7.25 -8.34
N SER A 33 9.12 -7.73 -9.46
CA SER A 33 9.95 -6.92 -10.34
C SER A 33 9.33 -6.87 -11.73
N MET A 34 9.14 -5.66 -12.25
CA MET A 34 8.72 -5.41 -13.62
C MET A 34 9.39 -4.11 -14.08
N GLU A 35 10.02 -4.15 -15.24
CA GLU A 35 10.70 -2.98 -15.79
C GLU A 35 9.71 -1.82 -15.97
N GLY A 36 10.09 -0.65 -15.48
CA GLY A 36 9.27 0.55 -15.55
C GLY A 36 8.12 0.61 -14.53
N VAL A 37 8.01 -0.35 -13.60
CA VAL A 37 6.99 -0.37 -12.53
C VAL A 37 7.67 -0.46 -11.15
N PRO A 38 8.18 0.66 -10.62
CA PRO A 38 8.87 0.67 -9.34
C PRO A 38 7.95 0.33 -8.17
N ASN A 39 8.52 -0.22 -7.08
CA ASN A 39 7.80 -0.55 -5.85
C ASN A 39 6.58 -1.48 -6.05
N LEU A 40 6.63 -2.36 -7.06
CA LEU A 40 5.54 -3.27 -7.42
C LEU A 40 5.37 -4.38 -6.37
N HIS A 41 4.15 -4.52 -5.86
CA HIS A 41 3.79 -5.61 -4.95
C HIS A 41 2.40 -6.16 -5.28
N ARG A 42 2.20 -7.46 -5.04
CA ARG A 42 0.90 -8.12 -5.08
C ARG A 42 0.29 -8.15 -3.67
N LEU A 43 -0.85 -7.48 -3.47
CA LEU A 43 -1.57 -7.54 -2.19
C LEU A 43 -2.45 -8.79 -2.12
N ASP A 44 -3.12 -9.10 -3.23
CA ASP A 44 -4.05 -10.21 -3.37
C ASP A 44 -4.11 -10.67 -4.83
N GLU A 45 -4.82 -11.76 -5.09
CA GLU A 45 -5.11 -12.20 -6.45
C GLU A 45 -5.83 -11.08 -7.24
N GLY A 46 -5.16 -10.61 -8.31
CA GLY A 46 -5.68 -9.56 -9.17
C GLY A 46 -5.63 -8.14 -8.58
N VAL A 47 -5.00 -7.94 -7.41
CA VAL A 47 -4.86 -6.62 -6.75
C VAL A 47 -3.38 -6.30 -6.51
N TYR A 48 -2.90 -5.25 -7.17
CA TYR A 48 -1.50 -4.84 -7.18
C TYR A 48 -1.32 -3.39 -6.76
N ARG A 49 -0.17 -3.09 -6.18
CA ARG A 49 0.26 -1.72 -5.85
C ARG A 49 1.62 -1.41 -6.45
N SER A 50 1.87 -0.14 -6.76
CA SER A 50 3.21 0.32 -7.14
C SER A 50 3.45 1.80 -6.85
N ALA A 51 4.67 2.24 -7.13
CA ALA A 51 5.00 3.62 -7.45
C ALA A 51 4.58 3.95 -8.89
N GLN A 52 4.73 5.22 -9.31
CA GLN A 52 4.36 5.68 -10.65
C GLN A 52 4.96 4.79 -11.74
N PRO A 53 4.14 4.09 -12.54
CA PRO A 53 4.65 3.40 -13.71
C PRO A 53 5.11 4.41 -14.76
N SER A 54 6.23 4.10 -15.41
CA SER A 54 6.69 4.80 -16.62
C SER A 54 5.86 4.40 -17.84
N ALA A 55 6.08 5.04 -18.99
CA ALA A 55 5.41 4.66 -20.23
C ALA A 55 5.70 3.21 -20.67
N LEU A 56 6.94 2.74 -20.46
CA LEU A 56 7.29 1.33 -20.66
C LEU A 56 6.55 0.44 -19.64
N GLY A 57 6.50 0.88 -18.38
CA GLY A 57 5.77 0.20 -17.32
C GLY A 57 4.29 -0.01 -17.65
N MET A 58 3.61 1.02 -18.18
CA MET A 58 2.21 0.90 -18.60
C MET A 58 2.01 -0.17 -19.69
N LYS A 59 2.88 -0.22 -20.69
CA LYS A 59 2.84 -1.27 -21.73
C LYS A 59 3.11 -2.67 -21.16
N ASN A 60 4.04 -2.77 -20.22
CA ASN A 60 4.36 -4.03 -19.55
C ASN A 60 3.19 -4.52 -18.68
N LEU A 61 2.52 -3.61 -17.97
CA LEU A 61 1.33 -3.92 -17.17
C LEU A 61 0.19 -4.43 -18.04
N GLU A 62 -0.09 -3.75 -19.16
CA GLU A 62 -1.10 -4.19 -20.13
C GLU A 62 -0.76 -5.58 -20.68
N SER A 63 0.48 -5.78 -21.14
CA SER A 63 0.93 -7.05 -21.71
C SER A 63 0.85 -8.20 -20.71
N TRP A 64 1.04 -7.90 -19.42
CA TRP A 64 0.90 -8.85 -18.33
C TRP A 64 -0.56 -9.14 -17.94
N GLY A 65 -1.51 -8.33 -18.42
CA GLY A 65 -2.94 -8.54 -18.23
C GLY A 65 -3.59 -7.62 -17.19
N ILE A 66 -2.91 -6.58 -16.70
CA ILE A 66 -3.58 -5.52 -15.95
C ILE A 66 -4.59 -4.83 -16.85
N LYS A 67 -5.82 -4.66 -16.35
CA LYS A 67 -6.89 -3.98 -17.08
C LYS A 67 -7.05 -2.53 -16.64
N THR A 68 -6.91 -2.27 -15.35
CA THR A 68 -7.19 -0.97 -14.75
C THR A 68 -6.00 -0.45 -13.95
N VAL A 69 -5.69 0.82 -14.13
CA VAL A 69 -4.71 1.57 -13.33
C VAL A 69 -5.41 2.68 -12.57
N ILE A 70 -5.35 2.64 -11.24
CA ILE A 70 -5.92 3.66 -10.35
C ILE A 70 -4.82 4.59 -9.83
N ASN A 71 -4.92 5.87 -10.17
CA ASN A 71 -3.95 6.90 -9.84
C ASN A 71 -4.40 7.79 -8.68
N LEU A 72 -3.62 7.78 -7.61
CA LEU A 72 -3.88 8.54 -6.39
C LEU A 72 -3.18 9.93 -6.37
N ARG A 73 -2.43 10.29 -7.41
CA ARG A 73 -1.66 11.54 -7.46
C ARG A 73 -2.57 12.76 -7.57
N LEU A 74 -2.34 13.73 -6.69
CA LEU A 74 -3.17 14.93 -6.57
C LEU A 74 -3.17 15.83 -7.81
N PHE A 75 -2.02 15.96 -8.49
CA PHE A 75 -1.83 16.94 -9.57
C PHE A 75 -1.47 16.34 -10.93
N HIS A 76 -1.38 15.02 -11.04
CA HIS A 76 -0.93 14.35 -12.26
C HIS A 76 -1.96 13.29 -12.70
N SER A 77 -2.08 13.08 -14.01
CA SER A 77 -2.75 11.93 -14.63
C SER A 77 -1.70 10.97 -15.20
N ASP A 78 -2.13 9.81 -15.70
CA ASP A 78 -1.25 8.88 -16.43
C ASP A 78 -1.49 8.91 -17.95
N THR A 79 -2.19 9.92 -18.46
CA THR A 79 -2.63 9.96 -19.86
C THR A 79 -1.44 9.89 -20.83
N ASP A 80 -0.33 10.51 -20.47
CA ASP A 80 0.87 10.52 -21.31
C ASP A 80 1.66 9.23 -21.17
N GLU A 81 1.82 8.70 -19.96
CA GLU A 81 2.50 7.43 -19.71
C GLU A 81 1.75 6.25 -20.34
N ALA A 82 0.43 6.24 -20.30
CA ALA A 82 -0.39 5.16 -20.84
C ALA A 82 -0.71 5.33 -22.34
N ARG A 83 -0.11 6.31 -23.03
CA ARG A 83 -0.39 6.56 -24.44
C ARG A 83 -0.07 5.32 -25.29
N GLY A 84 -1.06 4.89 -26.08
CA GLY A 84 -0.94 3.71 -26.93
C GLY A 84 -1.20 2.38 -26.22
N THR A 85 -1.69 2.41 -24.97
CA THR A 85 -2.24 1.25 -24.26
C THR A 85 -3.76 1.30 -24.27
N GLY A 86 -4.40 0.15 -24.09
CA GLY A 86 -5.83 -0.04 -23.83
C GLY A 86 -6.19 -0.05 -22.35
N LEU A 87 -5.28 0.34 -21.45
CA LEU A 87 -5.52 0.38 -20.01
C LEU A 87 -6.67 1.34 -19.67
N ARG A 88 -7.57 0.88 -18.79
CA ARG A 88 -8.55 1.75 -18.16
C ARG A 88 -7.86 2.60 -17.10
N LEU A 89 -7.84 3.92 -17.29
CA LEU A 89 -7.23 4.86 -16.34
C LEU A 89 -8.31 5.45 -15.43
N VAL A 90 -8.14 5.27 -14.12
CA VAL A 90 -9.01 5.85 -13.10
C VAL A 90 -8.20 6.81 -12.26
N ARG A 91 -8.64 8.06 -12.19
CA ARG A 91 -7.97 9.07 -11.36
C ARG A 91 -8.76 9.37 -10.10
N VAL A 92 -8.19 9.10 -8.93
CA VAL A 92 -8.76 9.40 -7.60
C VAL A 92 -7.78 10.30 -6.82
N PRO A 93 -7.78 11.62 -7.04
CA PRO A 93 -6.70 12.49 -6.57
C PRO A 93 -6.74 12.73 -5.05
N MET A 94 -5.77 12.18 -4.32
CA MET A 94 -5.71 12.25 -2.85
C MET A 94 -4.64 13.21 -2.35
N LYS A 95 -4.99 13.99 -1.32
CA LYS A 95 -4.04 14.77 -0.51
C LYS A 95 -3.42 13.82 0.50
N THR A 96 -2.09 13.76 0.56
CA THR A 96 -1.42 12.88 1.53
C THR A 96 -1.63 13.35 2.97
N TRP A 97 -1.72 14.67 3.20
CA TRP A 97 -1.88 15.25 4.55
C TRP A 97 -3.32 15.27 5.08
N ALA A 98 -4.29 14.94 4.24
CA ALA A 98 -5.71 14.95 4.58
C ALA A 98 -6.46 14.03 3.60
N PRO A 99 -6.36 12.70 3.78
CA PRO A 99 -7.15 11.76 3.00
C PRO A 99 -8.65 12.06 3.14
N ASP A 100 -9.38 11.89 2.04
CA ASP A 100 -10.78 12.28 1.90
C ASP A 100 -11.62 11.02 1.80
N GLU A 101 -12.55 10.82 2.73
CA GLU A 101 -13.37 9.61 2.84
C GLU A 101 -14.22 9.37 1.59
N ILE A 102 -14.70 10.43 0.92
CA ILE A 102 -15.44 10.29 -0.35
C ILE A 102 -14.54 9.69 -1.43
N LYS A 103 -13.27 10.08 -1.44
CA LYS A 103 -12.29 9.53 -2.38
C LYS A 103 -11.86 8.13 -2.01
N VAL A 104 -11.85 7.79 -0.73
CA VAL A 104 -11.67 6.41 -0.25
C VAL A 104 -12.81 5.53 -0.77
N ALA A 105 -14.07 5.93 -0.59
CA ALA A 105 -15.22 5.21 -1.10
C ALA A 105 -15.16 5.04 -2.63
N ARG A 106 -14.83 6.12 -3.36
CA ARG A 106 -14.63 6.05 -4.81
C ARG A 106 -13.51 5.11 -5.23
N PHE A 107 -12.37 5.13 -4.53
CA PHE A 107 -11.28 4.21 -4.79
C PHE A 107 -11.74 2.75 -4.67
N PHE A 108 -12.46 2.43 -3.60
CA PHE A 108 -12.91 1.06 -3.40
C PHE A 108 -14.01 0.65 -4.39
N SER A 109 -14.90 1.55 -4.79
CA SER A 109 -15.87 1.31 -5.88
C SER A 109 -15.17 0.78 -7.12
N GLU A 110 -14.09 1.46 -7.52
CA GLU A 110 -13.32 1.13 -8.72
C GLU A 110 -12.47 -0.12 -8.53
N LEU A 111 -11.91 -0.33 -7.33
CA LEU A 111 -11.09 -1.50 -6.99
C LEU A 111 -11.91 -2.80 -6.92
N MET A 112 -13.17 -2.70 -6.45
CA MET A 112 -14.02 -3.85 -6.18
C MET A 112 -14.90 -4.25 -7.37
N GLU A 113 -15.09 -3.35 -8.33
CA GLU A 113 -15.80 -3.62 -9.58
C GLU A 113 -15.13 -4.79 -10.35
N PRO A 114 -15.82 -5.95 -10.52
CA PRO A 114 -15.22 -7.14 -11.13
C PRO A 114 -14.67 -6.91 -12.54
N SER A 115 -15.32 -6.06 -13.34
CA SER A 115 -14.87 -5.75 -14.70
C SER A 115 -13.52 -5.02 -14.75
N ASN A 116 -13.11 -4.38 -13.65
CA ASN A 116 -11.84 -3.66 -13.56
C ASN A 116 -10.63 -4.56 -13.26
N ARG A 117 -10.83 -5.83 -12.85
CA ARG A 117 -9.74 -6.72 -12.44
C ARG A 117 -9.10 -7.46 -13.63
N PRO A 118 -7.77 -7.68 -13.63
CA PRO A 118 -6.79 -7.27 -12.60
C PRO A 118 -6.50 -5.77 -12.54
N VAL A 119 -6.30 -5.25 -11.33
CA VAL A 119 -6.15 -3.81 -11.05
C VAL A 119 -4.83 -3.51 -10.37
N LEU A 120 -4.18 -2.43 -10.80
CA LEU A 120 -3.02 -1.84 -10.12
C LEU A 120 -3.39 -0.43 -9.63
N PHE A 121 -3.02 -0.09 -8.40
CA PHE A 121 -3.14 1.28 -7.91
C PHE A 121 -1.78 1.85 -7.47
N HIS A 122 -1.58 3.14 -7.71
CA HIS A 122 -0.31 3.80 -7.42
C HIS A 122 -0.47 5.24 -6.96
N CYS A 123 0.61 5.78 -6.41
CA CYS A 123 0.79 7.21 -6.24
C CYS A 123 2.11 7.63 -6.89
N TRP A 124 2.88 8.52 -6.28
CA TRP A 124 4.21 8.86 -6.77
C TRP A 124 5.25 7.79 -6.36
N HIS A 125 5.57 7.70 -5.07
CA HIS A 125 6.53 6.71 -4.55
C HIS A 125 5.93 5.34 -4.23
N GLY A 126 4.61 5.17 -4.34
CA GLY A 126 3.94 3.92 -3.97
C GLY A 126 3.95 3.64 -2.46
N ALA A 127 4.32 4.63 -1.64
CA ALA A 127 4.51 4.51 -0.21
C ALA A 127 3.29 5.00 0.59
N ASP A 128 2.94 6.28 0.49
CA ASP A 128 2.06 6.91 1.49
C ASP A 128 0.57 6.80 1.14
N ARG A 129 0.11 7.45 0.06
CA ARG A 129 -1.30 7.33 -0.39
C ARG A 129 -1.65 5.90 -0.77
N THR A 130 -0.74 5.24 -1.48
CA THR A 130 -0.84 3.82 -1.79
C THR A 130 -0.84 2.97 -0.52
N GLY A 131 -0.01 3.32 0.48
CA GLY A 131 0.03 2.64 1.77
C GLY A 131 -1.28 2.74 2.52
N VAL A 132 -1.87 3.93 2.62
CA VAL A 132 -3.19 4.14 3.25
C VAL A 132 -4.25 3.30 2.57
N MET A 133 -4.33 3.32 1.24
CA MET A 133 -5.33 2.52 0.51
C MET A 133 -5.07 1.01 0.64
N GLY A 134 -3.81 0.58 0.67
CA GLY A 134 -3.45 -0.80 0.94
C GLY A 134 -3.83 -1.25 2.34
N ALA A 135 -3.58 -0.42 3.36
CA ALA A 135 -3.94 -0.69 4.74
C ALA A 135 -5.46 -0.82 4.91
N LEU A 136 -6.22 0.14 4.35
CA LEU A 136 -7.68 0.05 4.37
C LEU A 136 -8.18 -1.18 3.63
N TYR A 137 -7.54 -1.57 2.53
CA TYR A 137 -7.91 -2.80 1.81
C TYR A 137 -7.72 -4.05 2.69
N ARG A 138 -6.60 -4.16 3.42
CA ARG A 138 -6.38 -5.25 4.39
C ARG A 138 -7.51 -5.33 5.43
N VAL A 139 -7.91 -4.19 5.99
CA VAL A 139 -8.94 -4.13 7.04
C VAL A 139 -10.35 -4.41 6.49
N VAL A 140 -10.70 -3.81 5.36
CA VAL A 140 -12.06 -3.84 4.81
C VAL A 140 -12.33 -5.16 4.09
N VAL A 141 -11.39 -5.63 3.28
CA VAL A 141 -11.58 -6.78 2.39
C VAL A 141 -11.03 -8.07 2.98
N GLN A 142 -9.88 -8.01 3.67
CA GLN A 142 -9.20 -9.19 4.19
C GLN A 142 -9.36 -9.40 5.71
N GLY A 143 -10.09 -8.50 6.38
CA GLY A 143 -10.46 -8.65 7.79
C GLY A 143 -9.31 -8.47 8.78
N TRP A 144 -8.19 -7.86 8.37
CA TRP A 144 -7.08 -7.57 9.29
C TRP A 144 -7.50 -6.58 10.36
N THR A 145 -6.81 -6.63 11.50
CA THR A 145 -6.86 -5.53 12.46
C THR A 145 -6.22 -4.28 11.85
N LYS A 146 -6.62 -3.10 12.32
CA LYS A 146 -6.04 -1.83 11.87
C LYS A 146 -4.54 -1.78 12.19
N GLU A 147 -4.14 -2.34 13.31
CA GLU A 147 -2.76 -2.42 13.78
C GLU A 147 -1.89 -3.25 12.84
N GLU A 148 -2.33 -4.45 12.43
CA GLU A 148 -1.59 -5.27 11.46
C GLU A 148 -1.45 -4.57 10.10
N ALA A 149 -2.52 -3.90 9.65
CA ALA A 149 -2.52 -3.17 8.39
C ALA A 149 -1.61 -1.94 8.43
N ILE A 150 -1.58 -1.23 9.56
CA ILE A 150 -0.68 -0.09 9.80
C ILE A 150 0.77 -0.57 9.87
N ASP A 151 1.03 -1.71 10.51
CA ASP A 151 2.36 -2.29 10.59
C ASP A 151 2.91 -2.62 9.19
N GLU A 152 2.11 -3.29 8.35
CA GLU A 152 2.47 -3.50 6.95
C GLU A 152 2.65 -2.17 6.21
N MET A 153 1.77 -1.19 6.40
CA MET A 153 1.88 0.12 5.74
C MET A 153 3.21 0.81 6.00
N VAL A 154 3.69 0.77 7.25
CA VAL A 154 4.89 1.50 7.70
C VAL A 154 6.16 0.67 7.51
N HIS A 155 6.12 -0.62 7.84
CA HIS A 155 7.30 -1.50 7.89
C HIS A 155 7.34 -2.52 6.75
N GLY A 156 6.35 -2.53 5.86
CA GLY A 156 6.25 -3.44 4.72
C GLY A 156 7.26 -3.20 3.60
N GLY A 157 8.34 -2.45 3.82
CA GLY A 157 9.39 -2.21 2.82
C GLY A 157 8.97 -1.29 1.67
N TYR A 158 7.87 -0.53 1.84
CA TYR A 158 7.36 0.36 0.79
C TYR A 158 8.01 1.74 0.76
N GLY A 159 8.84 2.07 1.76
CA GLY A 159 9.47 3.38 1.92
C GLY A 159 8.52 4.45 2.46
N PHE A 160 7.70 4.14 3.48
CA PHE A 160 6.82 5.11 4.14
C PHE A 160 7.60 6.36 4.57
N HIS A 161 7.13 7.55 4.21
CA HIS A 161 7.84 8.78 4.55
C HIS A 161 7.45 9.24 5.97
N PRO A 162 8.39 9.33 6.93
CA PRO A 162 8.08 9.66 8.32
C PRO A 162 7.44 11.04 8.53
N ILE A 163 7.58 11.95 7.56
CA ILE A 163 6.90 13.27 7.58
C ILE A 163 5.36 13.13 7.63
N TRP A 164 4.82 12.00 7.16
CA TRP A 164 3.39 11.69 7.23
C TRP A 164 3.00 10.93 8.50
N PHE A 165 3.63 11.25 9.63
CA PHE A 165 3.43 10.60 10.93
C PHE A 165 1.97 10.52 11.40
N HIS A 166 1.07 11.37 10.89
CA HIS A 166 -0.36 11.35 11.22
C HIS A 166 -1.15 10.26 10.50
N LEU A 167 -0.64 9.70 9.38
CA LEU A 167 -1.38 8.71 8.58
C LEU A 167 -1.71 7.43 9.35
N PRO A 168 -0.81 6.83 10.15
CA PRO A 168 -1.17 5.71 11.03
C PRO A 168 -2.32 6.03 11.99
N GLY A 169 -2.35 7.24 12.56
CA GLY A 169 -3.45 7.70 13.40
C GLY A 169 -4.75 7.80 12.59
N TRP A 170 -4.69 8.40 11.41
CA TRP A 170 -5.85 8.54 10.53
C TRP A 170 -6.45 7.18 10.11
N VAL A 171 -5.60 6.18 9.75
CA VAL A 171 -6.07 4.80 9.46
C VAL A 171 -6.70 4.16 10.69
N ARG A 172 -6.13 4.40 11.87
CA ARG A 172 -6.68 3.89 13.13
C ARG A 172 -8.07 4.47 13.43
N ASP A 173 -8.27 5.75 13.15
CA ASP A 173 -9.51 6.47 13.46
C ASP A 173 -10.61 6.30 12.39
N MET A 174 -10.26 5.87 11.18
CA MET A 174 -11.20 5.70 10.07
C MET A 174 -12.36 4.76 10.43
N ASP A 175 -13.60 5.19 10.23
CA ASP A 175 -14.78 4.34 10.37
C ASP A 175 -14.92 3.42 9.15
N VAL A 176 -14.31 2.24 9.26
CA VAL A 176 -14.31 1.23 8.20
C VAL A 176 -15.63 0.46 8.11
N ASP A 177 -16.50 0.55 9.12
CA ASP A 177 -17.77 -0.17 9.11
C ASP A 177 -18.77 0.47 8.14
N VAL A 178 -18.69 1.80 7.96
CA VAL A 178 -19.41 2.51 6.90
C VAL A 178 -19.00 1.97 5.52
N LEU A 179 -17.69 1.87 5.27
CA LEU A 179 -17.17 1.31 4.02
C LEU A 179 -17.62 -0.15 3.83
N LYS A 180 -17.52 -0.99 4.87
CA LYS A 180 -17.95 -2.40 4.81
C LYS A 180 -19.43 -2.54 4.44
N LYS A 181 -20.31 -1.73 5.04
CA LYS A 181 -21.75 -1.73 4.75
C LYS A 181 -22.05 -1.38 3.29
N GLU A 182 -21.33 -0.42 2.72
CA GLU A 182 -21.46 -0.07 1.30
C GLU A 182 -21.12 -1.25 0.36
N PHE A 183 -20.24 -2.18 0.77
CA PHE A 183 -19.94 -3.37 -0.02
C PHE A 183 -20.94 -4.50 0.17
N THR A 184 -21.47 -4.72 1.38
CA THR A 184 -22.42 -5.80 1.65
C THR A 184 -23.83 -5.52 1.14
N ASP A 185 -24.26 -4.26 1.16
CA ASP A 185 -25.66 -3.90 0.85
C ASP A 185 -25.87 -3.49 -0.63
N GLY A 186 -24.83 -3.62 -1.45
CA GLY A 186 -24.78 -3.05 -2.79
C GLY A 186 -24.33 -1.59 -2.72
N PHE A 187 -23.30 -1.24 -3.50
CA PHE A 187 -22.63 0.05 -3.45
C PHE A 187 -23.58 1.23 -3.70
N ILE A 188 -23.99 1.92 -2.62
CA ILE A 188 -24.73 3.18 -2.66
C ILE A 188 -23.74 4.30 -2.29
N PRO A 189 -23.37 5.20 -3.23
CA PRO A 189 -22.42 6.27 -2.93
C PRO A 189 -22.92 7.16 -1.78
N LEU A 190 -22.02 7.53 -0.87
CA LEU A 190 -22.27 8.55 0.16
C LEU A 190 -22.67 9.89 -0.48
N GLN A 191 -23.97 10.12 -0.61
CA GLN A 191 -24.53 11.47 -0.60
C GLN A 191 -25.09 11.75 0.79
N ARG A 192 -24.22 12.01 1.77
CA ARG A 192 -24.63 12.63 3.03
C ARG A 192 -23.64 13.71 3.48
N GLY A 193 -24.05 14.95 3.20
CA GLY A 193 -24.03 16.07 4.12
C GLY A 193 -22.71 16.37 4.85
N VAL A 194 -22.04 17.42 4.38
CA VAL A 194 -21.14 18.26 5.18
C VAL A 194 -21.72 18.41 6.58
N ARG A 195 -21.05 17.85 7.59
CA ARG A 195 -21.28 18.28 8.98
C ARG A 195 -20.79 19.72 9.06
N SER A 196 -21.74 20.64 8.94
CA SER A 196 -21.59 22.04 9.33
C SER A 196 -21.17 22.04 10.81
N GLY A 197 -19.86 22.15 11.04
CA GLY A 197 -19.32 22.51 12.33
C GLY A 197 -19.81 23.91 12.66
N SER A 198 -20.66 23.99 13.68
CA SER A 198 -20.94 25.20 14.44
C SER A 198 -19.63 25.88 14.83
N VAL A 199 -19.41 27.07 14.30
CA VAL A 199 -18.57 28.11 14.91
C VAL A 199 -19.43 29.37 14.94
N LEU A 200 -19.41 29.97 16.13
CA LEU A 200 -20.22 31.10 16.61
C LEU A 200 -20.35 32.26 15.63
#